data_AF-G5S065-F1
#
_entry.id   AF-G5S065-F1
#
_cell.length_a   1.000
_cell.length_b   1.000
_cell.length_c   1.000
_cell.angle_alpha   90.00
_cell.angle_beta   90.00
_cell.angle_gamma   90.00
#
_symmetry.space_group_name_H-M   'P 1'
#
loop_
_entity.id
_entity.type
_entity.pdbx_description
1 polymer ?
#
loop_
_entity_poly.entity_id
_entity_poly.type
_entity_poly.pdbx_seq_one_letter_code
_entity_poly.pdbx_strand_id
1 'polypeptide(L)'
;MIISDELFFSDRVVLKVYGGIPALLEQELAEILIRGRRGEQWAGGARLRRTGELDAFLLSPAPVTGFLEVPPIFNNPKRLMNYMDQLMHREILACGVSLAQLRLLQEVYRGRGRLSALCGRLNTQEKQIWQDKYRLLVKLGMRNRLRELLFGTRFCKSLQRTPFIAPQ
;
A
#
# COMPACT_ATOMS: atom_id res chain seq x y z
N MET A 1 -15.40 -2.02 6.93
CA MET A 1 -14.24 -2.79 6.42
C MET A 1 -14.32 -2.84 4.89
N ILE A 2 -13.19 -2.92 4.20
CA ILE A 2 -13.11 -3.16 2.75
C ILE A 2 -12.51 -4.55 2.52
N ILE A 3 -13.15 -5.34 1.66
CA ILE A 3 -12.65 -6.61 1.18
C ILE A 3 -12.36 -6.46 -0.32
N SER A 4 -11.17 -6.82 -0.75
CA SER A 4 -10.78 -6.75 -2.17
C SER A 4 -9.86 -7.90 -2.55
N ASP A 5 -9.93 -8.29 -3.82
CA ASP A 5 -9.00 -9.17 -4.49
C ASP A 5 -7.56 -8.63 -4.48
N GLU A 6 -7.41 -7.30 -4.51
CA GLU A 6 -6.14 -6.61 -4.56
C GLU A 6 -6.10 -5.36 -3.68
N LEU A 7 -5.07 -5.28 -2.83
CA LEU A 7 -4.80 -4.13 -1.97
C LEU A 7 -3.33 -3.76 -2.06
N PHE A 8 -3.04 -2.62 -2.68
CA PHE A 8 -1.71 -2.06 -2.70
C PHE A 8 -1.39 -1.27 -1.43
N PHE A 9 -0.10 -0.96 -1.27
CA PHE A 9 0.35 -0.07 -0.21
C PHE A 9 -0.30 1.31 -0.32
N SER A 10 -0.45 1.87 -1.54
CA SER A 10 -1.18 3.13 -1.77
C SER A 10 -2.62 3.10 -1.27
N ASP A 11 -3.33 1.98 -1.49
CA ASP A 11 -4.72 1.84 -1.07
C ASP A 11 -4.80 1.84 0.46
N ARG A 12 -3.93 1.06 1.11
CA ARG A 12 -3.84 1.02 2.58
C ARG A 12 -3.55 2.38 3.19
N VAL A 13 -2.69 3.18 2.56
CA VAL A 13 -2.38 4.54 3.00
C VAL A 13 -3.62 5.45 2.91
N VAL A 14 -4.37 5.39 1.80
CA VAL A 14 -5.63 6.15 1.67
C VAL A 14 -6.65 5.71 2.73
N LEU A 15 -6.86 4.41 2.88
CA LEU A 15 -7.81 3.86 3.85
C LEU A 15 -7.44 4.22 5.30
N LYS A 16 -6.15 4.29 5.60
CA LYS A 16 -5.67 4.79 6.89
C LYS A 16 -6.08 6.25 7.11
N VAL A 17 -5.82 7.14 6.16
CA VAL A 17 -6.17 8.58 6.29
C VAL A 17 -7.68 8.79 6.40
N TYR A 18 -8.46 7.99 5.67
CA TYR A 18 -9.92 8.07 5.61
C TYR A 18 -10.61 7.43 6.84
N GLY A 19 -10.03 7.61 8.03
CA GLY A 19 -10.60 7.14 9.29
C GLY A 19 -10.16 5.75 9.71
N GLY A 20 -8.99 5.29 9.25
CA GLY A 20 -8.43 4.02 9.67
C GLY A 20 -9.23 2.82 9.20
N ILE A 21 -9.76 2.85 7.98
CA ILE A 21 -10.66 1.82 7.46
C ILE A 21 -9.91 0.48 7.37
N PRO A 22 -10.36 -0.57 8.08
CA PRO A 22 -9.77 -1.89 7.97
C PRO A 22 -9.94 -2.45 6.56
N ALA A 23 -8.89 -3.07 6.04
CA ALA A 23 -8.87 -3.66 4.71
C ALA A 23 -8.36 -5.10 4.76
N LEU A 24 -9.05 -6.00 4.05
CA LEU A 24 -8.77 -7.42 4.03
C LEU A 24 -8.68 -7.91 2.58
N LEU A 25 -7.67 -8.73 2.28
CA LEU A 25 -7.60 -9.41 0.99
C LEU A 25 -8.58 -10.57 0.96
N GLU A 26 -9.27 -10.79 -0.16
CA GLU A 26 -10.21 -11.91 -0.31
C GLU A 26 -9.58 -13.27 0.01
N GLN A 27 -8.33 -13.46 -0.40
CA GLN A 27 -7.56 -14.69 -0.09
C GLN A 27 -7.32 -14.85 1.41
N GLU A 28 -7.05 -13.75 2.13
CA GLU A 28 -6.90 -13.78 3.59
C GLU A 28 -8.24 -14.11 4.27
N LEU A 29 -9.35 -13.57 3.76
CA LEU A 29 -10.69 -13.91 4.23
C LEU A 29 -10.99 -15.41 4.04
N ALA A 30 -10.69 -15.96 2.86
CA ALA A 30 -10.88 -17.38 2.58
C ALA A 30 -10.06 -18.26 3.55
N GLU A 31 -8.79 -17.90 3.80
CA GLU A 31 -7.96 -18.59 4.80
C GLU A 31 -8.57 -18.55 6.21
N ILE A 32 -9.07 -17.38 6.63
CA ILE A 32 -9.71 -17.20 7.94
C ILE A 32 -10.94 -18.12 8.06
N LEU A 33 -11.80 -18.16 7.04
CA LEU A 33 -13.03 -18.96 7.04
C LEU A 33 -12.74 -20.47 7.03
N ILE A 34 -11.76 -20.91 6.24
CA ILE A 34 -11.38 -22.33 6.17
C ILE A 34 -10.82 -22.81 7.51
N ARG A 35 -9.97 -22.01 8.17
CA ARG A 35 -9.39 -22.36 9.48
C ARG A 35 -10.40 -22.29 10.61
N GLY A 36 -11.30 -21.30 10.59
CA GLY A 36 -12.41 -21.22 11.54
C GLY A 36 -13.28 -22.49 11.51
N ARG A 37 -13.56 -23.03 10.32
CA ARG A 37 -14.26 -24.32 10.18
C ARG A 37 -13.47 -25.52 10.73
N ARG A 38 -12.14 -25.44 10.80
CA ARG A 38 -11.26 -26.50 11.31
C ARG A 38 -10.96 -26.39 12.81
N GLY A 39 -11.41 -25.32 13.47
CA GLY A 39 -11.12 -25.08 14.89
C GLY A 39 -9.65 -24.76 15.19
N GLU A 40 -8.88 -24.34 14.20
CA GLU A 40 -7.45 -24.04 14.35
C GLU A 40 -7.25 -22.66 14.99
N GLN A 41 -6.40 -22.56 16.02
CA GLN A 41 -6.03 -21.28 16.64
C GLN A 41 -4.93 -20.54 15.87
N TRP A 42 -4.96 -19.21 15.91
CA TRP A 42 -3.98 -18.35 15.28
C TRP A 42 -2.65 -18.32 16.04
N ALA A 43 -1.54 -18.62 15.36
CA ALA A 43 -0.20 -18.28 15.82
C ALA A 43 0.20 -16.89 15.28
N GLY A 44 0.27 -15.87 16.15
CA GLY A 44 0.83 -14.55 15.84
C GLY A 44 -0.14 -13.36 15.96
N GLY A 45 0.31 -12.30 16.65
CA GLY A 45 -0.54 -11.17 17.07
C GLY A 45 -1.13 -10.30 15.96
N ALA A 46 -0.43 -10.11 14.83
CA ALA A 46 -0.94 -9.28 13.73
C ALA A 46 -2.13 -9.92 13.00
N ARG A 47 -2.19 -11.25 12.91
CA ARG A 47 -3.33 -11.97 12.31
C ARG A 47 -4.49 -12.05 13.29
N LEU A 48 -4.21 -12.26 14.58
CA LEU A 48 -5.21 -12.24 15.65
C LEU A 48 -6.00 -10.92 15.66
N ARG A 49 -5.31 -9.79 15.51
CA ARG A 49 -5.94 -8.46 15.44
C ARG A 49 -6.88 -8.33 14.24
N ARG A 50 -6.48 -8.81 13.05
CA ARG A 50 -7.34 -8.76 11.85
C ARG A 50 -8.57 -9.67 11.98
N THR A 51 -8.43 -10.83 12.61
CA THR A 51 -9.58 -11.70 12.90
C THR A 51 -10.55 -10.99 13.83
N GLY A 52 -10.07 -10.33 14.89
CA GLY A 52 -10.92 -9.53 15.78
C GLY A 52 -11.61 -8.35 15.08
N GLU A 53 -10.92 -7.65 14.17
CA GLU A 53 -11.52 -6.58 13.36
C GLU A 53 -12.60 -7.10 12.40
N LEU A 54 -12.41 -8.30 11.83
CA LEU A 54 -13.40 -8.95 10.98
C LEU A 54 -14.62 -9.41 11.78
N ASP A 55 -14.41 -10.06 12.92
CA ASP A 55 -15.48 -10.53 13.80
C ASP A 55 -16.33 -9.35 14.29
N ALA A 56 -15.68 -8.26 14.73
CA ALA A 56 -16.36 -7.04 15.12
C ALA A 56 -17.19 -6.44 13.97
N PHE A 57 -16.64 -6.41 12.75
CA PHE A 57 -17.35 -5.92 11.57
C PHE A 57 -18.57 -6.78 11.21
N LEU A 58 -18.46 -8.12 11.29
CA LEU A 58 -19.56 -9.03 10.98
C LEU A 58 -20.66 -8.98 12.04
N LEU A 59 -20.31 -8.80 13.32
CA LEU A 59 -21.26 -8.70 14.42
C LEU A 59 -21.97 -7.34 14.48
N SER A 60 -21.22 -6.25 14.29
CA SER A 60 -21.74 -4.89 14.40
C SER A 60 -20.97 -3.93 13.47
N PRO A 61 -21.38 -3.81 12.20
CA PRO A 61 -20.72 -2.92 11.27
C PRO A 61 -20.95 -1.46 11.67
N ALA A 62 -19.92 -0.83 12.24
CA ALA A 62 -19.95 0.59 12.55
C ALA A 62 -19.55 1.42 11.32
N PRO A 63 -20.23 2.56 11.05
CA PRO A 63 -19.74 3.51 10.07
C PRO A 63 -18.40 4.08 10.54
N VAL A 64 -17.49 4.28 9.60
CA VAL A 64 -16.22 4.95 9.89
C VAL A 64 -16.54 6.42 10.20
N THR A 65 -16.22 6.85 11.42
CA THR A 65 -16.45 8.22 11.89
C THR A 65 -15.13 8.96 12.02
N GLY A 66 -15.05 10.12 11.38
CA GLY A 66 -13.87 10.99 11.42
C GLY A 66 -12.79 10.63 10.39
N PHE A 67 -12.10 11.65 9.91
CA PHE A 67 -10.86 11.49 9.15
C PHE A 67 -9.68 11.63 10.11
N LEU A 68 -8.61 10.84 9.91
CA LEU A 68 -7.38 11.05 10.69
C LEU A 68 -6.75 12.40 10.34
N GLU A 69 -6.90 12.81 9.08
CA GLU A 69 -6.53 14.13 8.56
C GLU A 69 -7.67 14.62 7.66
N VAL A 70 -8.12 15.87 7.84
CA VAL A 70 -9.19 16.45 7.00
C VAL A 70 -8.73 16.44 5.54
N PRO A 71 -9.36 15.66 4.65
CA PRO A 71 -8.90 15.55 3.26
C PRO A 71 -9.06 16.91 2.59
N PRO A 72 -8.00 17.47 1.98
CA PRO A 72 -8.15 18.71 1.24
C PRO A 72 -9.09 18.51 0.06
N ILE A 73 -9.89 19.53 -0.26
CA ILE A 73 -10.68 19.51 -1.49
C ILE A 73 -9.73 19.75 -2.66
N PHE A 74 -9.54 18.73 -3.50
CA PHE A 74 -8.68 18.83 -4.67
C PHE A 74 -9.46 19.32 -5.88
N ASN A 75 -9.32 20.59 -6.20
CA ASN A 75 -9.84 21.19 -7.43
C ASN A 75 -8.90 21.02 -8.64
N ASN A 76 -7.75 20.37 -8.45
CA ASN A 76 -6.72 20.20 -9.48
C ASN A 76 -6.02 18.84 -9.33
N PRO A 77 -5.91 18.03 -10.40
CA PRO A 77 -5.20 16.76 -10.36
C PRO A 77 -3.75 16.85 -9.87
N LYS A 78 -3.01 17.91 -10.22
CA LYS A 78 -1.63 18.12 -9.76
C LYS A 78 -1.55 18.29 -8.24
N ARG A 79 -2.53 18.97 -7.65
CA ARG A 79 -2.61 19.14 -6.19
C ARG A 79 -2.88 17.81 -5.50
N LEU A 80 -3.76 16.97 -6.04
CA LEU A 80 -3.97 15.61 -5.53
C LEU A 80 -2.67 14.80 -5.61
N MET A 81 -2.03 14.77 -6.79
CA MET A 81 -0.80 13.99 -6.97
C MET A 81 0.29 14.40 -5.98
N ASN A 82 0.54 15.71 -5.81
CA ASN A 82 1.54 16.21 -4.89
C ASN A 82 1.22 15.85 -3.43
N TYR A 83 -0.06 15.98 -3.02
CA TYR A 83 -0.50 15.60 -1.69
C TYR A 83 -0.31 14.09 -1.45
N MET A 84 -0.73 13.27 -2.41
CA MET A 84 -0.57 11.82 -2.34
C MET A 84 0.91 11.42 -2.31
N ASP A 85 1.79 12.06 -3.08
CA ASP A 85 3.22 11.79 -3.05
C ASP A 85 3.84 12.10 -1.67
N GLN A 86 3.44 13.22 -1.04
CA GLN A 86 3.87 13.56 0.31
C GLN A 86 3.37 12.56 1.35
N LEU A 87 2.09 12.19 1.28
CA LEU A 87 1.46 11.21 2.15
C LEU A 87 2.15 9.85 2.04
N MET A 88 2.37 9.38 0.81
CA MET A 88 3.05 8.13 0.53
C MET A 88 4.50 8.16 1.02
N HIS A 89 5.22 9.26 0.79
CA HIS A 89 6.58 9.42 1.28
C HIS A 89 6.66 9.31 2.80
N ARG A 90 5.76 9.98 3.53
CA ARG A 90 5.69 9.90 5.00
C ARG A 90 5.48 8.46 5.46
N GLU A 91 4.56 7.72 4.84
CA GLU A 91 4.28 6.34 5.26
C GLU A 91 5.34 5.34 4.84
N ILE A 92 5.99 5.56 3.71
CA ILE A 92 7.17 4.77 3.31
C ILE A 92 8.27 4.89 4.38
N LEU A 93 8.51 6.10 4.88
CA LEU A 93 9.47 6.32 5.97
C LEU A 93 9.01 5.69 7.28
N ALA A 94 7.72 5.77 7.62
CA ALA A 94 7.16 5.13 8.80
C ALA A 94 7.29 3.59 8.76
N CYS A 95 7.28 2.98 7.58
CA CYS A 95 7.57 1.56 7.38
C CYS A 95 9.07 1.21 7.49
N GLY A 96 9.94 2.17 7.85
CA GLY A 96 11.36 1.96 8.05
C GLY A 96 12.14 1.72 6.75
N VAL A 97 11.64 2.20 5.60
CA VAL A 97 12.35 2.13 4.33
C VAL A 97 13.59 3.04 4.36
N SER A 98 14.75 2.50 3.98
CA SER A 98 16.00 3.26 4.04
C SER A 98 16.13 4.26 2.90
N LEU A 99 17.01 5.26 3.06
CA LEU A 99 17.28 6.25 2.00
C LEU A 99 17.74 5.61 0.69
N ALA A 100 18.54 4.53 0.76
CA ALA A 100 18.97 3.78 -0.42
C ALA A 100 17.79 3.12 -1.15
N GLN A 101 16.86 2.52 -0.40
CA GLN A 101 15.64 1.93 -0.96
C GLN A 101 14.70 2.99 -1.55
N LEU A 102 14.63 4.18 -0.95
CA LEU A 102 13.87 5.31 -1.49
C LEU A 102 14.48 5.83 -2.80
N ARG A 103 15.82 5.92 -2.89
CA ARG A 103 16.52 6.26 -4.13
C ARG A 103 16.24 5.26 -5.24
N LEU A 104 16.25 3.96 -4.92
CA LEU A 104 15.84 2.91 -5.86
C LEU A 104 14.42 3.17 -6.41
N LEU A 105 13.45 3.48 -5.54
CA LEU A 105 12.09 3.80 -5.98
C LEU A 105 12.04 5.01 -6.92
N GLN A 106 12.72 6.09 -6.58
CA GLN A 106 12.77 7.29 -7.42
C GLN A 106 13.34 6.99 -8.81
N GLU A 107 14.39 6.17 -8.88
CA GLU A 107 14.97 5.75 -10.16
C GLU A 107 14.06 4.83 -10.97
N VAL A 108 13.32 3.94 -10.31
CA VAL A 108 12.29 3.12 -10.94
C VAL A 108 11.16 4.00 -11.50
N TYR A 109 10.71 5.01 -10.76
CA TYR A 109 9.65 5.92 -11.21
C TYR A 109 10.04 6.80 -12.38
N ARG A 110 11.33 7.16 -12.48
CA ARG A 110 11.87 7.88 -13.64
C ARG A 110 11.79 7.03 -14.92
N GLY A 111 11.68 5.71 -14.81
CA GLY A 111 11.40 4.80 -15.93
C GLY A 111 12.51 4.72 -16.98
N ARG A 112 13.77 5.03 -16.61
CA ARG A 112 14.86 5.19 -17.59
C ARG A 112 15.80 3.98 -17.64
N GLY A 113 15.79 3.28 -18.77
CA GLY A 113 16.91 2.44 -19.23
C GLY A 113 16.94 1.00 -18.71
N ARG A 114 17.97 0.26 -19.15
CA ARG A 114 18.23 -1.13 -18.75
C ARG A 114 18.73 -1.18 -17.30
N LEU A 115 18.68 -2.38 -16.70
CA LEU A 115 19.16 -2.63 -15.35
C LEU A 115 20.61 -2.20 -15.13
N SER A 116 21.47 -2.32 -16.15
CA SER A 116 22.85 -1.82 -16.13
C SER A 116 22.95 -0.30 -15.93
N ALA A 117 22.03 0.48 -16.51
CA ALA A 117 21.96 1.92 -16.29
C ALA A 117 21.51 2.24 -14.85
N LEU A 118 20.60 1.43 -14.31
CA LEU A 118 20.16 1.55 -12.91
C LEU A 118 21.31 1.26 -11.93
N CYS A 119 22.13 0.24 -12.20
CA CYS A 119 23.35 -0.05 -11.45
C CYS A 119 24.29 1.16 -11.39
N GLY A 120 24.53 1.80 -12.55
CA GLY A 120 25.37 3.00 -12.63
C GLY A 120 24.81 4.17 -11.82
N ARG A 121 23.51 4.46 -11.93
CA ARG A 121 22.88 5.59 -11.22
C ARG A 121 22.76 5.39 -9.71
N LEU A 122 22.56 4.14 -9.28
CA LEU A 122 22.49 3.79 -7.86
C LEU A 122 23.86 3.44 -7.26
N ASN A 123 24.92 3.45 -8.08
CA ASN A 123 26.27 3.01 -7.72
C ASN A 123 26.26 1.68 -6.96
N THR A 124 25.53 0.69 -7.49
CA THR A 124 25.37 -0.62 -6.86
C THR A 124 25.28 -1.73 -7.89
N GLN A 125 25.41 -2.97 -7.42
CA GLN A 125 25.33 -4.16 -8.28
C GLN A 125 23.89 -4.63 -8.43
N GLU A 126 23.63 -5.34 -9.54
CA GLU A 126 22.30 -5.87 -9.85
C GLU A 126 21.73 -6.74 -8.73
N LYS A 127 22.56 -7.62 -8.14
CA LYS A 127 22.16 -8.49 -7.03
C LYS A 127 21.64 -7.68 -5.83
N GLN A 128 22.30 -6.56 -5.53
CA GLN A 128 21.92 -5.67 -4.42
C GLN A 128 20.60 -4.96 -4.74
N ILE A 129 20.38 -4.52 -5.98
CA ILE A 129 19.11 -3.93 -6.43
C ILE A 129 17.95 -4.90 -6.20
N TRP A 130 18.11 -6.17 -6.59
CA TRP A 130 17.07 -7.18 -6.38
C TRP A 130 16.78 -7.44 -4.90
N GLN A 131 17.82 -7.48 -4.06
CA GLN A 131 17.66 -7.63 -2.61
C GLN A 131 16.97 -6.42 -1.99
N ASP A 132 17.35 -5.20 -2.38
CA ASP A 132 16.75 -3.98 -1.87
C ASP A 132 15.30 -3.84 -2.31
N LYS A 133 14.98 -4.21 -3.55
CA LYS A 133 13.60 -4.32 -4.06
C LYS A 133 12.77 -5.28 -3.22
N TYR A 134 13.30 -6.48 -2.94
CA TYR A 134 12.60 -7.46 -2.12
C TYR A 134 12.34 -6.93 -0.71
N ARG A 135 13.39 -6.44 -0.03
CA ARG A 135 13.28 -5.89 1.33
C ARG A 135 12.32 -4.70 1.38
N LEU A 136 12.34 -3.84 0.36
CA LEU A 136 11.43 -2.71 0.23
C LEU A 136 9.96 -3.19 0.16
N LEU A 137 9.65 -4.11 -0.74
CA LEU A 137 8.27 -4.60 -0.92
C LEU A 137 7.78 -5.32 0.34
N VAL A 138 8.64 -6.06 1.02
CA VAL A 138 8.33 -6.70 2.31
C VAL A 138 7.98 -5.66 3.38
N LYS A 139 8.78 -4.58 3.52
CA LYS A 139 8.50 -3.49 4.48
C LYS A 139 7.16 -2.81 4.22
N LEU A 140 6.78 -2.69 2.95
CA LEU A 140 5.50 -2.11 2.53
C LEU A 140 4.34 -3.13 2.58
N GLY A 141 4.60 -4.37 3.03
CA GLY A 141 3.61 -5.42 3.17
C GLY A 141 3.03 -5.89 1.82
N MET A 142 3.86 -5.89 0.77
CA MET A 142 3.50 -6.26 -0.60
C MET A 142 4.23 -7.50 -1.09
N ARG A 143 3.70 -8.11 -2.15
CA ARG A 143 4.32 -9.25 -2.81
C ARG A 143 5.53 -8.83 -3.64
N ASN A 144 6.49 -9.73 -3.78
CA ASN A 144 7.72 -9.48 -4.52
C ASN A 144 7.54 -9.55 -6.06
N ARG A 145 6.64 -8.75 -6.64
CA ARG A 145 6.48 -8.67 -8.11
C ARG A 145 6.67 -7.24 -8.61
N LEU A 146 6.90 -7.14 -9.92
CA LEU A 146 7.20 -5.87 -10.57
C LEU A 146 5.99 -4.94 -10.56
N ARG A 147 4.77 -5.50 -10.65
CA ARG A 147 3.53 -4.73 -10.64
C ARG A 147 3.37 -3.94 -9.34
N GLU A 148 3.59 -4.56 -8.19
CA GLU A 148 3.55 -3.95 -6.87
C GLU A 148 4.58 -2.82 -6.75
N LEU A 149 5.78 -3.01 -7.31
CA LEU A 149 6.82 -1.97 -7.34
C LEU A 149 6.46 -0.77 -8.24
N LEU A 150 5.85 -1.00 -9.39
CA LEU A 150 5.55 0.06 -10.35
C LEU A 150 4.29 0.85 -9.99
N PHE A 151 3.34 0.17 -9.36
CA PHE A 151 1.98 0.64 -9.20
C PHE A 151 1.50 0.70 -7.76
N GLY A 152 2.04 -0.12 -6.86
CA GLY A 152 1.58 -0.19 -5.48
C GLY A 152 2.34 0.71 -4.51
N THR A 153 3.56 1.13 -4.86
CA THR A 153 4.42 1.99 -4.02
C THR A 153 4.20 3.49 -4.23
N ARG A 154 3.34 3.88 -5.17
CA ARG A 154 2.99 5.28 -5.46
C ARG A 154 1.54 5.40 -5.87
N PHE A 155 0.96 6.56 -5.68
CA PHE A 155 -0.36 6.85 -6.21
C PHE A 155 -0.27 7.02 -7.74
N CYS A 156 -0.92 6.14 -8.50
CA CYS A 156 -0.89 6.16 -9.97
C CYS A 156 -2.22 6.64 -10.54
N LYS A 157 -2.22 7.80 -11.22
CA LYS A 157 -3.42 8.29 -11.91
C LYS A 157 -3.97 7.28 -12.93
N SER A 158 -3.11 6.50 -13.59
CA SER A 158 -3.52 5.46 -14.55
C SER A 158 -4.28 4.30 -13.91
N LEU A 159 -4.18 4.12 -12.60
CA LEU A 159 -4.92 3.10 -11.84
C LEU A 159 -6.12 3.67 -11.08
N GLN A 160 -6.27 5.00 -11.08
CA GLN A 160 -7.41 5.66 -10.50
C GLN A 160 -8.65 5.31 -11.33
N ARG A 161 -9.53 4.48 -10.76
CA ARG A 161 -10.77 4.05 -11.42
C ARG A 161 -11.85 5.15 -11.43
N THR A 162 -11.80 6.07 -10.47
CA THR A 162 -12.76 7.18 -10.36
C THR A 162 -12.23 8.42 -11.08
N PRO A 163 -12.92 8.93 -12.13
CA PRO A 163 -12.50 10.14 -12.81
C PRO A 163 -12.57 11.36 -11.89
N PHE A 164 -11.72 12.35 -12.13
CA PHE A 164 -11.87 13.65 -11.47
C PHE A 164 -13.09 14.36 -12.05
N ILE A 165 -14.03 14.71 -11.18
CA ILE A 165 -15.13 15.61 -11.55
C ILE A 165 -14.57 17.03 -11.45
N ALA A 166 -14.46 17.72 -12.59
CA ALA A 166 -14.22 19.15 -12.56
C ALA A 166 -15.52 19.84 -12.09
N PRO A 167 -15.45 20.86 -11.20
CA PRO A 167 -16.63 21.67 -10.92
C PRO A 167 -17.13 22.29 -12.23
N GLN A 168 -18.44 22.17 -12.47
CA GLN A 168 -19.13 22.85 -13.57
C GLN A 168 -19.24 24.34 -13.30
#